data_AF-A0A9E4ZK38-F1
#
_entry.id   AF-A0A9E4ZK38-F1
#
_cell.length_a   1.000
_cell.length_b   1.000
_cell.length_c   1.000
_cell.angle_alpha   90.00
_cell.angle_beta   90.00
_cell.angle_gamma   90.00
#
_symmetry.space_group_name_H-M   'P 1'
#
loop_
_entity.id
_entity.type
_entity.pdbx_description
1 polymer ?
#
loop_
_entity_poly.entity_id
_entity_poly.type
_entity_poly.pdbx_seq_one_letter_code
_entity_poly.pdbx_strand_id
1 'polypeptide(L)'
;MYLWYPRPELAEVSHPSARRQSRSYSCVQKGLSFSTRNTQVYRLVFPGYSESFKVEVRGMQKQRLINALLYAVEHDSRIGRTKLLKFIFFVDLIYYNQRGTTLCGTTYIRMPKGPAEAAAFQLTSESNAYFDVKAPTANAHTGRRVSGSSFRINPYESYEYRPKNKADLTIFTPYERVLLWSVLQWMKFKKTDLISEISHYFRLWKEFSDGEDIPLEYFQLNRSERMYLEQSGLHADGFERTFCTSILPLSTEVSNVLHPLNAERIAAIEEVLDSFIAAYPLPALEVFYDAYLAWDDAYRSILLHNPSHAPDLAKEACDALCFVSHIVATHMVPAVWRVEQVQEFCDITERRFNAERDAILRDNLPSHPPDSDGEVSALVDMAMRISRDLACSESPAGRR
;
A
#
# COMPACT_ATOMS: atom_id res chain seq x y z
N MET A 1 37.74 30.23 5.80
CA MET A 1 38.87 30.14 6.75
C MET A 1 38.95 28.68 7.17
N TYR A 2 40.01 28.01 6.72
CA TYR A 2 40.22 26.56 6.81
C TYR A 2 40.80 26.17 8.19
N LEU A 3 40.34 25.05 8.76
CA LEU A 3 40.95 24.28 9.86
C LEU A 3 40.72 22.81 9.45
N TRP A 4 41.63 22.03 8.85
CA TRP A 4 42.97 21.55 9.22
C TRP A 4 43.05 20.85 10.59
N TYR A 5 42.97 19.52 10.57
CA TYR A 5 43.56 18.55 11.52
C TYR A 5 43.70 17.18 10.80
N PRO A 6 44.59 16.26 11.24
CA PRO A 6 45.71 15.76 10.43
C PRO A 6 45.56 14.31 9.95
N ARG A 7 46.37 13.95 8.94
CA ARG A 7 46.59 12.57 8.48
C ARG A 7 47.28 11.71 9.55
N PRO A 8 46.93 10.43 9.68
CA PRO A 8 47.84 9.38 10.11
C PRO A 8 48.52 8.70 8.91
N GLU A 9 49.78 8.36 9.11
CA GLU A 9 50.71 7.74 8.16
C GLU A 9 50.33 6.30 7.75
N LEU A 10 50.86 5.95 6.59
CA LEU A 10 50.74 4.69 5.87
C LEU A 10 51.41 3.53 6.63
N ALA A 11 50.68 2.42 6.76
CA ALA A 11 51.29 1.10 6.90
C ALA A 11 51.13 0.35 5.57
N GLU A 12 52.25 0.15 4.87
CA GLU A 12 52.35 -0.73 3.71
C GLU A 12 52.15 -2.18 4.15
N VAL A 13 51.19 -2.87 3.53
CA VAL A 13 51.14 -4.33 3.51
C VAL A 13 50.95 -4.76 2.05
N SER A 14 51.89 -5.58 1.59
CA SER A 14 52.04 -6.08 0.24
C SER A 14 51.32 -7.42 0.01
N HIS A 15 50.94 -7.63 -1.27
CA HIS A 15 50.51 -8.87 -1.97
C HIS A 15 49.04 -9.33 -1.85
N PRO A 16 48.50 -10.13 -2.82
CA PRO A 16 48.93 -10.40 -4.20
C PRO A 16 47.84 -10.15 -5.26
N SER A 17 48.25 -10.17 -6.53
CA SER A 17 47.42 -10.13 -7.73
C SER A 17 46.29 -11.17 -7.73
N ALA A 18 45.02 -10.73 -7.71
CA ALA A 18 43.87 -11.61 -7.88
C ALA A 18 43.40 -11.64 -9.35
N ARG A 19 43.56 -12.81 -9.98
CA ARG A 19 42.98 -13.18 -11.28
C ARG A 19 41.46 -12.91 -11.28
N ARG A 20 40.98 -12.20 -12.29
CA ARG A 20 39.56 -12.14 -12.66
C ARG A 20 39.07 -13.54 -13.04
N GLN A 21 38.24 -14.16 -12.20
CA GLN A 21 37.35 -15.24 -12.63
C GLN A 21 35.99 -14.64 -12.98
N SER A 22 35.67 -14.64 -14.27
CA SER A 22 34.30 -14.51 -14.78
C SER A 22 33.48 -15.71 -14.30
N ARG A 23 32.42 -15.49 -13.52
CA ARG A 23 31.50 -16.55 -13.09
C ARG A 23 30.16 -16.40 -13.80
N SER A 24 29.77 -17.47 -14.50
CA SER A 24 28.43 -17.70 -15.05
C SER A 24 27.48 -18.15 -13.95
N TYR A 25 26.22 -17.74 -14.01
CA TYR A 25 25.16 -18.14 -13.07
C TYR A 25 24.36 -19.32 -13.65
N SER A 26 24.05 -20.34 -12.84
CA SER A 26 23.16 -21.44 -13.23
C SER A 26 22.23 -21.81 -12.06
N CYS A 27 20.93 -21.87 -12.32
CA CYS A 27 19.91 -22.37 -11.39
C CYS A 27 19.76 -23.89 -11.56
N VAL A 28 19.78 -24.65 -10.46
CA VAL A 28 19.56 -26.10 -10.43
C VAL A 28 18.23 -26.38 -9.75
N GLN A 29 17.20 -26.75 -10.51
CA GLN A 29 15.96 -27.32 -9.98
C GLN A 29 16.13 -28.83 -9.74
N LYS A 30 15.76 -29.31 -8.55
CA LYS A 30 15.51 -30.75 -8.32
C LYS A 30 14.16 -30.93 -7.63
N GLY A 31 13.28 -31.69 -8.30
CA GLY A 31 12.22 -32.53 -7.73
C GLY A 31 11.03 -31.83 -7.06
N LEU A 32 9.92 -31.72 -7.79
CA LEU A 32 8.60 -31.36 -7.24
C LEU A 32 7.84 -32.65 -6.85
N SER A 33 7.32 -32.70 -5.63
CA SER A 33 6.17 -33.55 -5.28
C SER A 33 5.04 -32.65 -4.78
N PHE A 34 3.84 -32.87 -5.32
CA PHE A 34 2.63 -32.12 -4.97
C PHE A 34 2.04 -32.66 -3.66
N SER A 35 1.83 -31.77 -2.68
CA SER A 35 1.02 -32.05 -1.49
C SER A 35 0.05 -30.89 -1.25
N THR A 36 -1.18 -31.22 -0.90
CA THR A 36 -2.39 -30.37 -0.82
C THR A 36 -2.43 -29.39 0.36
N ARG A 37 -1.30 -28.77 0.73
CA ARG A 37 -1.27 -27.64 1.67
C ARG A 37 -0.73 -26.41 0.94
N ASN A 38 -1.47 -25.30 1.00
CA ASN A 38 -1.28 -24.03 0.28
C ASN A 38 0.04 -23.26 0.58
N THR A 39 1.08 -23.94 1.05
CA THR A 39 2.38 -23.38 1.41
C THR A 39 3.41 -23.80 0.36
N GLN A 40 3.86 -22.86 -0.48
CA GLN A 40 5.04 -23.07 -1.31
C GLN A 40 6.27 -22.49 -0.62
N VAL A 41 7.28 -23.34 -0.42
CA VAL A 41 8.58 -22.94 0.13
C VAL A 41 9.51 -22.60 -1.03
N TYR A 42 9.93 -21.35 -1.12
CA TYR A 42 10.95 -20.92 -2.06
C TYR A 42 12.34 -21.08 -1.46
N ARG A 43 13.35 -21.39 -2.29
CA ARG A 43 14.75 -21.42 -1.91
C ARG A 43 15.48 -20.30 -2.62
N LEU A 44 15.84 -19.24 -1.90
CA LEU A 44 16.76 -18.22 -2.41
C LEU A 44 18.18 -18.78 -2.35
N VAL A 45 18.91 -18.68 -3.46
CA VAL A 45 20.35 -18.98 -3.51
C VAL A 45 21.05 -17.76 -4.07
N PHE A 46 21.79 -17.05 -3.21
CA PHE A 46 22.63 -15.93 -3.62
C PHE A 46 24.05 -16.43 -3.94
N PRO A 47 24.67 -16.00 -5.05
CA PRO A 47 26.06 -16.32 -5.33
C PRO A 47 26.98 -15.71 -4.26
N GLY A 48 27.51 -16.54 -3.35
CA GLY A 48 28.43 -16.12 -2.28
C GLY A 48 27.90 -16.23 -0.85
N TYR A 49 26.62 -16.58 -0.66
CA TYR A 49 26.01 -16.82 0.66
C TYR A 49 25.46 -18.24 0.74
N SER A 50 25.82 -18.99 1.78
CA SER A 50 25.49 -20.41 1.96
C SER A 50 24.15 -20.66 2.65
N GLU A 51 23.39 -19.62 2.99
CA GLU A 51 22.11 -19.77 3.69
C GLU A 51 20.93 -19.75 2.71
N SER A 52 20.07 -20.75 2.86
CA SER A 52 18.82 -20.86 2.13
C SER A 52 17.68 -20.28 2.96
N PHE A 53 17.01 -19.26 2.44
CA PHE A 53 15.82 -18.67 3.05
C PHE A 53 14.55 -19.41 2.62
N LYS A 54 13.62 -19.62 3.56
CA LYS A 54 12.27 -20.12 3.30
C LYS A 54 11.31 -18.94 3.30
N VAL A 55 10.62 -18.70 2.19
CA VAL A 55 9.56 -17.67 2.10
C VAL A 55 8.21 -18.36 2.11
N GLU A 56 7.34 -17.99 3.04
CA GLU A 56 5.93 -18.41 3.08
C GLU A 56 5.04 -17.26 2.59
N VAL A 57 4.28 -17.49 1.52
CA VAL A 57 3.35 -16.51 0.97
C VAL A 57 1.94 -17.08 1.03
N ARG A 58 0.99 -16.36 1.64
CA ARG A 58 -0.43 -16.75 1.62
C ARG A 58 -0.97 -16.67 0.18
N GLY A 59 -1.83 -17.61 -0.21
CA GLY A 59 -2.29 -17.75 -1.60
C GLY A 59 -2.83 -16.45 -2.24
N MET A 60 -3.62 -15.67 -1.49
CA MET A 60 -4.21 -14.42 -1.99
C MET A 60 -3.18 -13.30 -2.19
N GLN A 61 -2.22 -13.13 -1.26
CA GLN A 61 -1.18 -12.10 -1.36
C GLN A 61 -0.24 -12.39 -2.53
N LYS A 62 0.09 -13.67 -2.76
CA LYS A 62 0.85 -14.09 -3.95
C LYS A 62 0.12 -13.71 -5.24
N GLN A 63 -1.18 -13.96 -5.31
CA GLN A 63 -1.99 -13.64 -6.47
C GLN A 63 -2.05 -12.12 -6.70
N ARG A 64 -2.20 -11.33 -5.63
CA ARG A 64 -2.10 -9.86 -5.71
C ARG A 64 -0.72 -9.41 -6.21
N LEU A 65 0.36 -9.94 -5.67
CA LEU A 65 1.72 -9.63 -6.12
C LEU A 65 1.91 -9.92 -7.62
N ILE A 66 1.49 -11.10 -8.09
CA ILE A 66 1.61 -11.48 -9.50
C ILE A 66 0.81 -10.53 -10.39
N ASN A 67 -0.44 -10.21 -10.02
CA ASN A 67 -1.27 -9.31 -10.82
C ASN A 67 -0.79 -7.86 -10.80
N ALA A 68 -0.20 -7.39 -9.70
CA ALA A 68 0.45 -6.09 -9.64
C ALA A 68 1.67 -6.03 -10.58
N LEU A 69 2.52 -7.07 -10.59
CA LEU A 69 3.65 -7.16 -11.51
C LEU A 69 3.20 -7.22 -12.98
N LEU A 70 2.17 -8.02 -13.29
CA LEU A 70 1.59 -8.10 -14.64
C LEU A 70 1.05 -6.73 -15.06
N TYR A 71 0.31 -6.07 -14.18
CA TYR A 71 -0.25 -4.74 -14.44
C TYR A 71 0.85 -3.72 -14.81
N ALA A 72 1.94 -3.69 -14.05
CA ALA A 72 3.05 -2.78 -14.32
C ALA A 72 3.72 -3.04 -15.68
N VAL A 73 3.96 -4.32 -16.02
CA VAL A 73 4.59 -4.71 -17.30
C VAL A 73 3.67 -4.42 -18.49
N GLU A 74 2.35 -4.59 -18.35
CA GLU A 74 1.37 -4.26 -19.39
C GLU A 74 1.32 -2.76 -19.72
N HIS A 75 1.44 -1.91 -18.70
CA HIS A 75 1.25 -0.47 -18.82
C HIS A 75 2.57 0.31 -19.01
N ASP A 76 3.71 -0.34 -18.79
CA ASP A 76 5.04 0.12 -19.14
C ASP A 76 5.92 -1.04 -19.65
N SER A 77 5.84 -1.31 -20.96
CA SER A 77 6.61 -2.37 -21.62
C SER A 77 8.14 -2.18 -21.58
N ARG A 78 8.61 -1.01 -21.13
CA ARG A 78 10.04 -0.69 -20.97
C ARG A 78 10.46 -0.68 -19.51
N ILE A 79 9.59 -1.12 -18.59
CA ILE A 79 9.92 -1.15 -17.17
C ILE A 79 11.05 -2.14 -16.91
N GLY A 80 12.20 -1.60 -16.49
CA GLY A 80 13.34 -2.42 -16.09
C GLY A 80 13.13 -3.06 -14.73
N ARG A 81 13.88 -4.13 -14.45
CA ARG A 81 13.75 -4.92 -13.20
C ARG A 81 13.76 -4.09 -11.92
N THR A 82 14.69 -3.15 -11.81
CA THR A 82 14.79 -2.29 -10.62
C THR A 82 13.53 -1.46 -10.41
N LYS A 83 12.97 -0.87 -11.47
CA LYS A 83 11.70 -0.13 -11.36
C LYS A 83 10.54 -1.08 -11.03
N LEU A 84 10.50 -2.27 -11.62
CA LEU A 84 9.44 -3.24 -11.34
C LEU A 84 9.44 -3.69 -9.87
N LEU A 85 10.61 -3.90 -9.26
CA LEU A 85 10.72 -4.21 -7.83
C LEU A 85 10.37 -3.00 -6.95
N LYS A 86 10.79 -1.81 -7.38
CA LYS A 86 10.48 -0.55 -6.69
C LYS A 86 8.99 -0.24 -6.72
N PHE A 87 8.30 -0.61 -7.79
CA PHE A 87 6.85 -0.45 -7.92
C PHE A 87 6.12 -1.18 -6.80
N ILE A 88 6.40 -2.47 -6.60
CA ILE A 88 5.82 -3.26 -5.51
C ILE A 88 6.17 -2.65 -4.15
N PHE A 89 7.44 -2.28 -3.94
CA PHE A 89 7.88 -1.65 -2.71
C PHE A 89 7.10 -0.36 -2.37
N PHE A 90 6.95 0.57 -3.30
CA PHE A 90 6.25 1.83 -3.02
C PHE A 90 4.74 1.65 -2.85
N VAL A 91 4.13 0.73 -3.60
CA VAL A 91 2.72 0.34 -3.40
C VAL A 91 2.52 -0.16 -1.97
N ASP A 92 3.34 -1.12 -1.51
CA ASP A 92 3.23 -1.65 -0.16
C ASP A 92 3.60 -0.62 0.90
N LEU A 93 4.56 0.27 0.64
CA LEU A 93 4.95 1.32 1.58
C LEU A 93 3.78 2.27 1.85
N ILE A 94 3.13 2.75 0.79
CA ILE A 94 1.96 3.65 0.92
C ILE A 94 0.80 2.92 1.60
N TYR A 95 0.48 1.71 1.12
CA TYR A 95 -0.62 0.92 1.66
C TYR A 95 -0.42 0.58 3.14
N TYR A 96 0.81 0.23 3.55
CA TYR A 96 1.15 -0.04 4.94
C TYR A 96 0.95 1.18 5.85
N ASN A 97 1.35 2.37 5.40
CA ASN A 97 1.18 3.57 6.21
C ASN A 97 -0.28 3.94 6.41
N GLN A 98 -1.18 3.51 5.53
CA GLN A 98 -2.63 3.73 5.64
C GLN A 98 -3.38 2.58 6.32
N ARG A 99 -2.92 1.33 6.17
CA ARG A 99 -3.66 0.11 6.57
C ARG A 99 -2.96 -0.76 7.63
N GLY A 100 -1.72 -0.43 8.00
CA GLY A 100 -0.91 -1.23 8.92
C GLY A 100 -0.49 -2.61 8.39
N THR A 101 -0.76 -2.90 7.12
CA THR A 101 -0.43 -4.18 6.45
C THR A 101 0.03 -3.90 5.02
N THR A 102 0.71 -4.86 4.39
CA THR A 102 1.13 -4.75 2.97
C THR A 102 0.04 -5.25 2.03
N LEU A 103 0.02 -4.72 0.80
CA LEU A 103 -0.94 -5.11 -0.23
C LEU A 103 -0.52 -6.40 -0.94
N CYS A 104 0.76 -6.49 -1.30
CA CYS A 104 1.33 -7.56 -2.12
C CYS A 104 2.38 -8.39 -1.37
N GLY A 105 3.35 -7.72 -0.74
CA GLY A 105 4.59 -8.33 -0.28
C GLY A 105 4.54 -8.82 1.15
N THR A 106 5.13 -9.99 1.41
CA THR A 106 5.17 -10.56 2.76
C THR A 106 6.57 -10.50 3.36
N THR A 107 7.60 -10.50 2.52
CA THR A 107 8.99 -10.53 2.97
C THR A 107 9.81 -9.59 2.11
N TYR A 108 10.41 -8.59 2.75
CA TYR A 108 11.27 -7.63 2.08
C TYR A 108 12.71 -7.87 2.47
N ILE A 109 13.61 -7.79 1.48
CA ILE A 109 15.05 -7.88 1.68
C ILE A 109 15.70 -6.56 1.29
N ARG A 110 16.72 -6.15 2.05
CA ARG A 110 17.55 -5.01 1.69
C ARG A 110 18.46 -5.41 0.54
N MET A 111 18.38 -4.68 -0.59
CA MET A 111 19.23 -4.90 -1.76
C MET A 111 20.02 -3.63 -2.11
N PRO A 112 21.11 -3.74 -2.90
CA PRO A 112 21.98 -2.58 -3.19
C PRO A 112 21.25 -1.44 -3.90
N LYS A 113 20.22 -1.77 -4.70
CA LYS A 113 19.38 -0.80 -5.44
C LYS A 113 18.09 -0.44 -4.72
N GLY A 114 18.03 -0.72 -3.43
CA GLY A 114 16.93 -0.43 -2.53
C GLY A 114 16.15 -1.71 -2.14
N PRO A 115 15.19 -1.62 -1.22
CA PRO A 115 14.39 -2.77 -0.80
C PRO A 115 13.70 -3.48 -1.96
N ALA A 116 13.57 -4.81 -1.85
CA ALA A 116 12.84 -5.62 -2.81
C ALA A 116 12.02 -6.70 -2.08
N GLU A 117 10.80 -6.94 -2.56
CA GLU A 117 10.00 -8.07 -2.11
C GLU A 117 10.62 -9.37 -2.63
N ALA A 118 10.81 -10.35 -1.75
CA ALA A 118 11.60 -11.55 -2.03
C ALA A 118 11.00 -12.42 -3.15
N ALA A 119 9.68 -12.62 -3.14
CA ALA A 119 9.00 -13.39 -4.19
C ALA A 119 8.98 -12.63 -5.52
N ALA A 120 8.82 -11.31 -5.52
CA ALA A 120 8.89 -10.44 -6.69
C ALA A 120 10.30 -10.48 -7.30
N PHE A 121 11.33 -10.45 -6.46
CA PHE A 121 12.71 -10.59 -6.91
C PHE A 121 12.90 -11.91 -7.68
N GLN A 122 12.38 -13.02 -7.16
CA GLN A 122 12.45 -14.32 -7.84
C GLN A 122 11.63 -14.35 -9.13
N LEU A 123 10.36 -13.92 -9.08
CA LEU A 123 9.43 -13.90 -10.22
C LEU A 123 9.95 -13.05 -11.39
N THR A 124 10.78 -12.04 -11.10
CA THR A 124 11.34 -11.14 -12.12
C THR A 124 12.76 -11.52 -12.58
N SER A 125 13.33 -12.61 -12.05
CA SER A 125 14.69 -13.05 -12.39
C SER A 125 14.75 -13.83 -13.70
N GLU A 126 13.78 -14.72 -13.92
CA GLU A 126 13.80 -15.74 -14.96
C GLU A 126 12.38 -15.96 -15.52
N SER A 127 12.31 -16.45 -16.76
CA SER A 127 11.04 -16.81 -17.39
C SER A 127 10.28 -17.85 -16.56
N ASN A 128 8.98 -17.66 -16.44
CA ASN A 128 8.10 -18.51 -15.64
C ASN A 128 6.70 -18.59 -16.27
N ALA A 129 5.70 -19.04 -15.50
CA ALA A 129 4.32 -19.17 -15.96
C ALA A 129 3.64 -17.82 -16.29
N TYR A 130 4.16 -16.69 -15.78
CA TYR A 130 3.57 -15.37 -15.90
C TYR A 130 4.35 -14.45 -16.84
N PHE A 131 5.67 -14.59 -16.90
CA PHE A 131 6.55 -13.73 -17.69
C PHE A 131 7.47 -14.54 -18.60
N ASP A 132 7.71 -14.04 -19.81
CA ASP A 132 8.96 -14.28 -20.51
C ASP A 132 9.95 -13.16 -20.14
N VAL A 133 11.11 -13.56 -19.62
CA VAL A 133 12.15 -12.66 -19.15
C VAL A 133 13.38 -12.83 -20.04
N LYS A 134 13.78 -11.76 -20.72
CA LYS A 134 15.06 -11.71 -21.41
C LYS A 134 16.05 -10.98 -20.50
N ALA A 135 16.92 -11.76 -19.85
CA ALA A 135 17.98 -11.22 -19.02
C ALA A 135 19.08 -10.55 -19.87
N PRO A 136 19.81 -9.56 -19.31
CA PRO A 136 20.99 -9.00 -19.96
C PRO A 136 21.99 -10.11 -20.31
N THR A 137 22.51 -10.14 -21.54
CA THR A 137 23.61 -11.05 -21.84
C THR A 137 24.89 -10.56 -21.15
N ALA A 138 25.55 -11.43 -20.40
CA ALA A 138 26.76 -11.10 -19.62
C ALA A 138 27.96 -10.61 -20.48
N ASN A 139 27.85 -10.68 -21.81
CA ASN A 139 28.95 -10.45 -22.75
C ASN A 139 28.89 -9.11 -23.51
N ALA A 140 27.97 -8.18 -23.18
CA ALA A 140 27.93 -6.86 -23.84
C ALA A 140 29.16 -5.96 -23.53
N HIS A 141 30.05 -6.37 -22.62
CA HIS A 141 31.25 -5.61 -22.22
C HIS A 141 32.49 -5.86 -23.10
N THR A 142 32.42 -6.71 -24.13
CA THR A 142 33.49 -6.87 -25.14
C THR A 142 33.16 -6.15 -26.44
N GLY A 143 32.57 -4.95 -26.35
CA GLY A 143 32.46 -4.03 -27.48
C GLY A 143 33.83 -3.54 -27.94
N ARG A 144 34.34 -4.14 -29.01
CA ARG A 144 35.47 -3.64 -29.80
C ARG A 144 35.19 -2.18 -30.15
N ARG A 145 36.05 -1.23 -29.74
CA ARG A 145 35.97 0.17 -30.19
C ARG A 145 36.05 0.20 -31.72
N VAL A 146 34.92 0.35 -32.40
CA VAL A 146 34.91 0.73 -33.81
C VAL A 146 35.09 2.24 -33.85
N SER A 147 36.29 2.66 -34.23
CA SER A 147 36.59 4.07 -34.47
C SER A 147 35.72 4.57 -35.62
N GLY A 148 34.90 5.60 -35.39
CA GLY A 148 34.30 6.38 -36.47
C GLY A 148 32.78 6.50 -36.56
N SER A 149 31.98 6.00 -35.61
CA SER A 149 30.52 6.24 -35.61
C SER A 149 30.05 7.05 -34.40
N SER A 150 29.35 8.15 -34.64
CA SER A 150 28.77 9.06 -33.65
C SER A 150 27.48 8.55 -33.01
N PHE A 151 27.24 7.23 -33.02
CA PHE A 151 26.10 6.63 -32.35
C PHE A 151 26.52 6.13 -30.96
N ARG A 152 25.99 6.76 -29.91
CA ARG A 152 26.11 6.28 -28.53
C ARG A 152 25.29 4.98 -28.39
N ILE A 153 25.91 3.84 -28.68
CA ILE A 153 25.35 2.51 -28.36
C ILE A 153 25.27 2.44 -26.83
N ASN A 154 24.07 2.30 -26.28
CA ASN A 154 23.85 2.17 -24.84
C ASN A 154 24.38 0.78 -24.41
N PRO A 155 25.47 0.68 -23.63
CA PRO A 155 26.19 -0.59 -23.43
C PRO A 155 25.54 -1.53 -22.40
N TYR A 156 24.35 -1.20 -21.91
CA TYR A 156 23.62 -2.03 -20.94
C TYR A 156 22.35 -2.58 -21.58
N GLU A 157 22.37 -3.87 -21.93
CA GLU A 157 21.12 -4.61 -22.10
C GLU A 157 20.41 -4.62 -20.73
N SER A 158 19.18 -4.15 -20.70
CA SER A 158 18.31 -4.22 -19.53
C SER A 158 17.46 -5.49 -19.59
N TYR A 159 16.94 -5.94 -18.45
CA TYR A 159 15.87 -6.92 -18.44
C TYR A 159 14.70 -6.44 -19.30
N GLU A 160 14.20 -7.31 -20.19
CA GLU A 160 12.94 -7.10 -20.91
C GLU A 160 11.92 -8.13 -20.42
N TYR A 161 10.69 -7.67 -20.22
CA TYR A 161 9.57 -8.49 -19.74
C TYR A 161 8.47 -8.55 -20.79
N ARG A 162 7.96 -9.75 -21.07
CA ARG A 162 6.71 -9.94 -21.83
C ARG A 162 5.70 -10.70 -20.96
N PRO A 163 4.51 -10.15 -20.71
CA PRO A 163 3.50 -10.82 -19.92
C PRO A 163 2.87 -11.97 -20.73
N LYS A 164 2.67 -13.12 -20.10
CA LYS A 164 1.99 -14.29 -20.69
C LYS A 164 0.49 -14.30 -20.44
N ASN A 165 0.07 -13.63 -19.37
CA ASN A 165 -1.31 -13.53 -18.94
C ASN A 165 -1.69 -12.07 -18.79
N LYS A 166 -2.99 -11.78 -18.85
CA LYS A 166 -3.48 -10.46 -18.49
C LYS A 166 -3.51 -10.28 -16.97
N ALA A 167 -3.22 -9.08 -16.49
CA ALA A 167 -3.45 -8.73 -15.09
C ALA A 167 -4.96 -8.79 -14.77
N ASP A 168 -5.31 -9.58 -13.77
CA ASP A 168 -6.64 -9.59 -13.18
C ASP A 168 -6.74 -8.48 -12.13
N LEU A 169 -7.40 -7.40 -12.50
CA LEU A 169 -7.61 -6.25 -11.61
C LEU A 169 -8.85 -6.38 -10.72
N THR A 170 -9.67 -7.43 -10.90
CA THR A 170 -10.91 -7.61 -10.13
C THR A 170 -10.66 -8.00 -8.68
N ILE A 171 -9.46 -8.53 -8.39
CA ILE A 171 -9.02 -8.86 -7.03
C ILE A 171 -8.62 -7.63 -6.19
N PHE A 172 -8.57 -6.46 -6.82
CA PHE A 172 -8.19 -5.20 -6.19
C PHE A 172 -9.39 -4.28 -5.99
N THR A 173 -9.47 -3.66 -4.82
CA THR A 173 -10.46 -2.63 -4.52
C THR A 173 -10.27 -1.40 -5.43
N PRO A 174 -11.29 -0.52 -5.58
CA PRO A 174 -11.11 0.72 -6.33
C PRO A 174 -9.91 1.55 -5.88
N TYR A 175 -9.70 1.66 -4.56
CA TYR A 175 -8.54 2.31 -3.98
C TYR A 175 -7.22 1.62 -4.39
N GLU A 176 -7.12 0.31 -4.19
CA GLU A 176 -5.91 -0.46 -4.54
C GLU A 176 -5.56 -0.28 -6.04
N ARG A 177 -6.55 -0.23 -6.93
CA ARG A 177 -6.35 0.04 -8.36
C ARG A 177 -5.80 1.44 -8.63
N VAL A 178 -6.34 2.47 -7.96
CA VAL A 178 -5.83 3.85 -8.06
C VAL A 178 -4.41 3.96 -7.50
N LEU A 179 -4.11 3.25 -6.41
CA LEU A 179 -2.76 3.19 -5.85
C LEU A 179 -1.76 2.57 -6.85
N LEU A 180 -2.07 1.40 -7.42
CA LEU A 180 -1.24 0.76 -8.44
C LEU A 180 -1.00 1.69 -9.63
N TRP A 181 -2.07 2.34 -10.12
CA TRP A 181 -1.97 3.26 -11.25
C TRP A 181 -1.07 4.46 -10.93
N SER A 182 -1.29 5.12 -9.79
CA SER A 182 -0.61 6.37 -9.41
C SER A 182 0.88 6.16 -9.17
N VAL A 183 1.27 5.09 -8.47
CA VAL A 183 2.68 4.74 -8.28
C VAL A 183 3.32 4.44 -9.63
N LEU A 184 2.65 3.69 -10.51
CA LEU A 184 3.22 3.39 -11.83
C LEU A 184 3.41 4.64 -12.68
N GLN A 185 2.43 5.55 -12.72
CA GLN A 185 2.58 6.81 -13.47
C GLN A 185 3.69 7.68 -12.90
N TRP A 186 3.78 7.79 -11.57
CA TRP A 186 4.85 8.51 -10.89
C TRP A 186 6.25 7.99 -11.29
N MET A 187 6.40 6.67 -11.45
CA MET A 187 7.67 6.04 -11.85
C MET A 187 7.99 6.14 -13.34
N LYS A 188 6.97 6.18 -14.20
CA LYS A 188 7.08 6.00 -15.66
C LYS A 188 8.12 6.94 -16.29
N PHE A 189 8.09 8.21 -15.89
CA PHE A 189 8.96 9.24 -16.47
C PHE A 189 10.24 9.54 -15.64
N LYS A 190 10.39 8.93 -14.46
CA LYS A 190 11.57 9.14 -13.61
C LYS A 190 12.73 8.24 -14.01
N LYS A 191 13.96 8.69 -13.76
CA LYS A 191 15.15 7.84 -13.92
C LYS A 191 15.17 6.78 -12.83
N THR A 192 15.64 5.58 -13.14
CA THR A 192 15.77 4.47 -12.19
C THR A 192 16.63 4.85 -10.98
N ASP A 193 17.73 5.58 -11.20
CA ASP A 193 18.62 6.00 -10.12
C ASP A 193 17.92 6.93 -9.12
N LEU A 194 17.13 7.90 -9.61
CA LEU A 194 16.32 8.77 -8.76
C LEU A 194 15.32 7.99 -7.89
N ILE A 195 14.67 6.98 -8.46
CA ILE A 195 13.73 6.13 -7.72
C ILE A 195 14.47 5.33 -6.64
N SER A 196 15.66 4.82 -6.94
CA SER A 196 16.51 4.14 -5.96
C SER A 196 16.95 5.09 -4.84
N GLU A 197 17.41 6.30 -5.17
CA GLU A 197 17.80 7.34 -4.20
C GLU A 197 16.66 7.66 -3.22
N ILE A 198 15.43 7.80 -3.72
CA ILE A 198 14.25 8.02 -2.86
C ILE A 198 14.07 6.85 -1.89
N SER A 199 14.16 5.60 -2.38
CA SER A 199 14.03 4.42 -1.51
C SER A 199 15.19 4.26 -0.51
N HIS A 200 16.36 4.86 -0.79
CA HIS A 200 17.53 4.86 0.09
C HIS A 200 17.42 5.89 1.22
N TYR A 201 16.46 6.82 1.14
CA TYR A 201 16.22 7.79 2.19
C TYR A 201 15.66 7.15 3.47
N PHE A 202 14.89 6.07 3.34
CA PHE A 202 14.17 5.46 4.45
C PHE A 202 15.07 4.62 5.36
N ARG A 203 14.74 4.61 6.66
CA ARG A 203 15.42 3.82 7.69
C ARG A 203 15.49 2.34 7.35
N LEU A 204 14.39 1.82 6.80
CA LEU A 204 14.25 0.43 6.34
C LEU A 204 15.32 -0.02 5.33
N TRP A 205 16.02 0.91 4.69
CA TRP A 205 17.16 0.61 3.83
C TRP A 205 18.51 0.97 4.44
N LYS A 206 18.56 2.02 5.27
CA LYS A 206 19.79 2.53 5.89
C LYS A 206 20.30 1.66 7.03
N GLU A 207 19.39 1.04 7.77
CA GLU A 207 19.71 0.34 9.02
C GLU A 207 20.04 -1.15 8.82
N PHE A 208 19.86 -1.68 7.60
CA PHE A 208 20.05 -3.10 7.26
C PHE A 208 21.15 -3.31 6.21
N SER A 209 21.82 -4.46 6.30
CA SER A 209 22.87 -4.91 5.37
C SER A 209 22.29 -5.65 4.16
N ASP A 210 23.06 -5.74 3.07
CA ASP A 210 22.55 -6.36 1.83
C ASP A 210 22.25 -7.83 2.06
N GLY A 211 21.05 -8.25 1.66
CA GLY A 211 20.54 -9.61 1.86
C GLY A 211 19.81 -9.83 3.18
N GLU A 212 19.80 -8.85 4.10
CA GLU A 212 19.03 -8.96 5.35
C GLU A 212 17.54 -8.74 5.11
N ASP A 213 16.73 -9.46 5.88
CA ASP A 213 15.29 -9.26 5.95
C ASP A 213 14.98 -7.91 6.63
N ILE A 214 14.05 -7.17 6.03
CA ILE A 214 13.53 -5.91 6.55
C ILE A 214 12.24 -6.26 7.33
N PRO A 215 12.22 -6.06 8.66
CA PRO A 215 11.01 -6.24 9.45
C PRO A 215 9.90 -5.28 9.01
N LEU A 216 8.65 -5.76 8.97
CA LEU A 216 7.54 -4.98 8.42
C LEU A 216 7.22 -3.72 9.24
N GLU A 217 7.52 -3.70 10.54
CA GLU A 217 7.39 -2.51 11.38
C GLU A 217 8.23 -1.32 10.88
N TYR A 218 9.30 -1.57 10.12
CA TYR A 218 10.10 -0.51 9.50
C TYR A 218 9.39 0.16 8.31
N PHE A 219 8.30 -0.41 7.80
CA PHE A 219 7.44 0.26 6.82
C PHE A 219 6.62 1.38 7.46
N GLN A 220 6.44 1.39 8.78
CA GLN A 220 5.83 2.51 9.48
C GLN A 220 6.75 3.73 9.40
N LEU A 221 6.43 4.65 8.50
CA LEU A 221 7.23 5.84 8.28
C LEU A 221 7.06 6.81 9.43
N ASN A 222 8.16 7.38 9.91
CA ASN A 222 8.10 8.49 10.84
C ASN A 222 7.69 9.80 10.11
N ARG A 223 7.52 10.89 10.86
CA ARG A 223 7.09 12.18 10.30
C ARG A 223 8.01 12.70 9.18
N SER A 224 9.34 12.60 9.33
CA SER A 224 10.27 13.12 8.33
C SER A 224 10.32 12.25 7.08
N GLU A 225 10.15 10.94 7.23
CA GLU A 225 10.05 9.99 6.11
C GLU A 225 8.76 10.19 5.31
N ARG A 226 7.62 10.42 5.98
CA ARG A 226 6.36 10.75 5.30
C ARG A 226 6.45 12.06 4.53
N MET A 227 6.97 13.11 5.18
CA MET A 227 7.17 14.41 4.51
C MET A 227 8.07 14.28 3.27
N TYR A 228 9.13 13.46 3.35
CA TYR A 228 10.02 13.23 2.21
C TYR A 228 9.34 12.44 1.08
N LEU A 229 8.49 11.47 1.41
CA LEU A 229 7.71 10.71 0.44
C LEU A 229 6.73 11.63 -0.33
N GLU A 230 6.01 12.49 0.39
CA GLU A 230 5.11 13.50 -0.19
C GLU A 230 5.86 14.47 -1.10
N GLN A 231 7.00 15.01 -0.64
CA GLN A 231 7.86 15.88 -1.46
C GLN A 231 8.42 15.18 -2.71
N SER A 232 8.56 13.85 -2.64
CA SER A 232 8.95 13.04 -3.79
C SER A 232 7.81 12.82 -4.79
N GLY A 233 6.57 13.18 -4.44
CA GLY A 233 5.37 13.09 -5.27
C GLY A 233 4.57 11.82 -5.07
N LEU A 234 4.71 11.14 -3.93
CA LEU A 234 3.90 9.97 -3.54
C LEU A 234 3.11 10.28 -2.28
N HIS A 235 1.80 10.07 -2.34
CA HIS A 235 0.88 10.36 -1.26
C HIS A 235 0.72 9.17 -0.32
N ALA A 236 0.93 9.38 0.98
CA ALA A 236 0.75 8.39 2.04
C ALA A 236 0.35 8.98 3.41
N ASP A 237 0.23 10.30 3.53
CA ASP A 237 -0.16 10.99 4.77
C ASP A 237 -1.35 11.91 4.52
N GLY A 238 -2.24 12.03 5.50
CA GLY A 238 -3.50 12.74 5.30
C GLY A 238 -4.53 12.35 6.36
N PHE A 239 -5.76 12.81 6.15
CA PHE A 239 -6.87 12.45 7.02
C PHE A 239 -7.20 10.97 6.91
N GLU A 240 -7.18 10.40 5.70
CA GLU A 240 -7.42 8.98 5.46
C GLU A 240 -6.45 8.09 6.24
N ARG A 241 -5.19 8.50 6.38
CA ARG A 241 -4.22 7.80 7.24
C ARG A 241 -4.66 7.82 8.70
N THR A 242 -4.96 9.00 9.23
CA THR A 242 -5.35 9.16 10.64
C THR A 242 -6.63 8.40 10.95
N PHE A 243 -7.61 8.51 10.06
CA PHE A 243 -8.86 7.76 10.13
C PHE A 243 -8.61 6.25 10.15
N CYS A 244 -7.90 5.72 9.16
CA CYS A 244 -7.71 4.27 9.02
C CYS A 244 -6.82 3.65 10.10
N THR A 245 -5.76 4.34 10.50
CA THR A 245 -4.86 3.85 11.55
C THR A 245 -5.50 3.87 12.94
N SER A 246 -6.57 4.64 13.13
CA SER A 246 -7.34 4.68 14.37
C SER A 246 -8.55 3.73 14.33
N ILE A 247 -9.34 3.73 13.25
CA ILE A 247 -10.60 2.97 13.19
C ILE A 247 -10.38 1.47 13.03
N LEU A 248 -9.41 1.02 12.21
CA LEU A 248 -9.24 -0.41 11.93
C LEU A 248 -8.84 -1.23 13.17
N PRO A 249 -7.86 -0.79 14.00
CA PRO A 249 -7.56 -1.47 15.26
C PRO A 249 -8.75 -1.43 16.23
N LEU A 250 -9.43 -0.28 16.33
CA LEU A 250 -10.60 -0.12 17.19
C LEU A 250 -11.72 -1.09 16.82
N SER A 251 -12.06 -1.20 15.54
CA SER A 251 -13.07 -2.14 15.05
C SER A 251 -12.71 -3.60 15.33
N THR A 252 -11.43 -3.94 15.20
CA THR A 252 -10.91 -5.29 15.50
C THR A 252 -10.98 -5.58 17.00
N GLU A 253 -10.65 -4.60 17.85
CA GLU A 253 -10.80 -4.75 19.28
C GLU A 253 -12.27 -4.99 19.63
N VAL A 254 -13.16 -4.13 19.14
CA VAL A 254 -14.59 -4.17 19.41
C VAL A 254 -15.23 -5.48 18.94
N SER A 255 -14.87 -5.99 17.77
CA SER A 255 -15.43 -7.25 17.26
C SER A 255 -15.09 -8.47 18.11
N ASN A 256 -14.02 -8.40 18.91
CA ASN A 256 -13.55 -9.50 19.77
C ASN A 256 -14.15 -9.46 21.18
N VAL A 257 -14.98 -8.46 21.50
CA VAL A 257 -15.56 -8.26 22.84
C VAL A 257 -16.92 -8.95 22.93
N LEU A 258 -17.24 -9.50 24.10
CA LEU A 258 -18.57 -10.02 24.39
C LEU A 258 -19.58 -8.87 24.37
N HIS A 259 -20.59 -8.98 23.50
CA HIS A 259 -21.68 -8.02 23.38
C HIS A 259 -22.75 -8.27 24.45
N PRO A 260 -23.40 -7.23 25.03
CA PRO A 260 -23.27 -5.80 24.71
C PRO A 260 -21.98 -5.16 25.26
N LEU A 261 -21.46 -4.16 24.53
CA LEU A 261 -20.36 -3.33 25.01
C LEU A 261 -20.81 -2.55 26.25
N ASN A 262 -19.92 -2.35 27.22
CA ASN A 262 -20.22 -1.51 28.38
C ASN A 262 -20.24 -0.02 27.98
N ALA A 263 -20.93 0.80 28.79
CA ALA A 263 -21.12 2.22 28.51
C ALA A 263 -19.81 3.01 28.41
N GLU A 264 -18.81 2.67 29.24
CA GLU A 264 -17.49 3.32 29.21
C GLU A 264 -16.76 3.11 27.88
N ARG A 265 -16.83 1.89 27.32
CA ARG A 265 -16.23 1.58 26.01
C ARG A 265 -16.97 2.27 24.88
N ILE A 266 -18.29 2.30 24.93
CA ILE A 266 -19.09 3.03 23.94
C ILE A 266 -18.70 4.52 23.96
N ALA A 267 -18.62 5.15 25.13
CA ALA A 267 -18.22 6.55 25.26
C ALA A 267 -16.81 6.82 24.70
N ALA A 268 -15.85 5.93 24.94
CA ALA A 268 -14.50 6.07 24.39
C ALA A 268 -14.46 5.95 22.86
N ILE A 269 -15.28 5.08 22.28
CA ILE A 269 -15.41 4.95 20.82
C ILE A 269 -16.07 6.20 20.24
N GLU A 270 -17.14 6.69 20.86
CA GLU A 270 -17.82 7.92 20.47
C GLU A 270 -16.88 9.12 20.49
N GLU A 271 -16.01 9.24 21.51
CA GLU A 271 -15.00 10.30 21.55
C GLU A 271 -14.05 10.25 20.34
N VAL A 272 -13.67 9.04 19.88
CA VAL A 272 -12.85 8.87 18.67
C VAL A 272 -13.63 9.30 17.43
N LEU A 273 -14.90 8.87 17.28
CA LEU A 273 -15.74 9.23 16.14
C LEU A 273 -16.01 10.75 16.08
N ASP A 274 -16.33 11.36 17.22
CA ASP A 274 -16.52 12.79 17.35
C ASP A 274 -15.25 13.57 17.04
N SER A 275 -14.06 13.03 17.37
CA SER A 275 -12.79 13.64 16.99
C SER A 275 -12.58 13.66 15.47
N PHE A 276 -13.08 12.65 14.74
CA PHE A 276 -13.04 12.63 13.28
C PHE A 276 -14.04 13.60 12.68
N ILE A 277 -15.25 13.69 13.24
CA ILE A 277 -16.24 14.68 12.84
C ILE A 277 -15.68 16.09 13.10
N ALA A 278 -15.05 16.37 14.23
CA ALA A 278 -14.46 17.68 14.48
C ALA A 278 -13.30 18.02 13.51
N ALA A 279 -12.61 17.01 13.00
CA ALA A 279 -11.57 17.16 11.99
C ALA A 279 -12.11 17.28 10.55
N TYR A 280 -13.42 17.12 10.34
CA TYR A 280 -14.09 17.05 9.04
C TYR A 280 -15.31 18.02 9.00
N PRO A 281 -15.60 18.78 7.92
CA PRO A 281 -15.13 18.62 6.57
C PRO A 281 -13.78 19.27 6.29
N LEU A 282 -12.95 18.52 5.56
CA LEU A 282 -11.82 19.08 4.85
C LEU A 282 -12.34 19.61 3.51
N PRO A 283 -12.11 20.88 3.13
CA PRO A 283 -12.56 21.42 1.84
C PRO A 283 -12.09 20.57 0.64
N ALA A 284 -10.95 19.89 0.78
CA ALA A 284 -10.42 18.99 -0.26
C ALA A 284 -11.22 17.67 -0.41
N LEU A 285 -11.98 17.26 0.60
CA LEU A 285 -12.73 16.00 0.63
C LEU A 285 -14.25 16.20 0.71
N GLU A 286 -14.75 17.42 0.57
CA GLU A 286 -16.18 17.76 0.69
C GLU A 286 -17.10 16.82 -0.10
N VAL A 287 -16.65 16.37 -1.28
CA VAL A 287 -17.35 15.39 -2.14
C VAL A 287 -17.68 14.05 -1.46
N PHE A 288 -16.98 13.70 -0.38
CA PHE A 288 -17.17 12.46 0.36
C PHE A 288 -17.94 12.65 1.68
N TYR A 289 -18.36 13.87 2.01
CA TYR A 289 -18.92 14.16 3.33
C TYR A 289 -20.20 13.38 3.63
N ASP A 290 -21.14 13.35 2.69
CA ASP A 290 -22.41 12.63 2.88
C ASP A 290 -22.18 11.12 3.05
N ALA A 291 -21.28 10.55 2.25
CA ALA A 291 -20.87 9.16 2.39
C ALA A 291 -20.19 8.87 3.74
N TYR A 292 -19.38 9.81 4.25
CA TYR A 292 -18.78 9.71 5.57
C TYR A 292 -19.83 9.74 6.69
N LEU A 293 -20.81 10.65 6.62
CA LEU A 293 -21.89 10.72 7.61
C LEU A 293 -22.77 9.45 7.58
N ALA A 294 -23.07 8.94 6.39
CA ALA A 294 -23.80 7.69 6.24
C ALA A 294 -23.02 6.49 6.83
N TRP A 295 -21.70 6.47 6.65
CA TRP A 295 -20.84 5.46 7.29
C TRP A 295 -20.86 5.57 8.81
N ASP A 296 -20.68 6.77 9.33
CA ASP A 296 -20.61 7.05 10.77
C ASP A 296 -21.90 6.59 11.48
N ASP A 297 -23.07 6.87 10.88
CA ASP A 297 -24.35 6.34 11.34
C ASP A 297 -24.43 4.81 11.32
N ALA A 298 -24.01 4.19 10.21
CA ALA A 298 -24.01 2.74 10.07
C ALA A 298 -23.07 2.09 11.09
N TYR A 299 -21.89 2.69 11.31
CA TYR A 299 -20.88 2.20 12.24
C TYR A 299 -21.38 2.27 13.69
N ARG A 300 -21.98 3.39 14.10
CA ARG A 300 -22.63 3.49 15.43
C ARG A 300 -23.72 2.44 15.63
N SER A 301 -24.55 2.19 14.61
CA SER A 301 -25.58 1.14 14.66
C SER A 301 -24.96 -0.26 14.81
N ILE A 302 -23.86 -0.55 14.08
CA ILE A 302 -23.10 -1.79 14.23
C ILE A 302 -22.56 -1.96 15.65
N LEU A 303 -21.99 -0.91 16.25
CA LEU A 303 -21.44 -0.98 17.60
C LEU A 303 -22.52 -1.36 18.64
N LEU A 304 -23.73 -0.83 18.47
CA LEU A 304 -24.84 -1.08 19.37
C LEU A 304 -25.46 -2.45 19.20
N HIS A 305 -25.58 -2.95 17.97
CA HIS A 305 -26.41 -4.12 17.68
C HIS A 305 -25.63 -5.34 17.22
N ASN A 306 -24.52 -5.16 16.50
CA ASN A 306 -23.78 -6.28 15.91
C ASN A 306 -22.28 -5.98 15.69
N PRO A 307 -21.47 -5.84 16.76
CA PRO A 307 -20.06 -5.43 16.67
C PRO A 307 -19.17 -6.31 15.81
N SER A 308 -19.58 -7.56 15.56
CA SER A 308 -18.84 -8.51 14.75
C SER A 308 -18.63 -8.03 13.30
N HIS A 309 -19.49 -7.14 12.80
CA HIS A 309 -19.39 -6.56 11.46
C HIS A 309 -18.58 -5.26 11.40
N ALA A 310 -18.14 -4.71 12.55
CA ALA A 310 -17.39 -3.45 12.60
C ALA A 310 -16.11 -3.47 11.75
N PRO A 311 -15.29 -4.56 11.74
CA PRO A 311 -14.06 -4.59 10.94
C PRO A 311 -14.31 -4.48 9.44
N ASP A 312 -15.37 -5.12 8.94
CA ASP A 312 -15.68 -5.12 7.51
C ASP A 312 -16.18 -3.74 7.06
N LEU A 313 -17.08 -3.10 7.83
CA LEU A 313 -17.56 -1.76 7.53
C LEU A 313 -16.44 -0.72 7.63
N ALA A 314 -15.57 -0.81 8.63
CA ALA A 314 -14.41 0.08 8.77
C ALA A 314 -13.43 -0.07 7.60
N LYS A 315 -13.21 -1.31 7.13
CA LYS A 315 -12.37 -1.57 5.95
C LYS A 315 -12.96 -0.96 4.69
N GLU A 316 -14.27 -1.08 4.48
CA GLU A 316 -15.00 -0.50 3.35
C GLU A 316 -14.92 1.03 3.35
N ALA A 317 -15.11 1.68 4.50
CA ALA A 317 -14.96 3.12 4.65
C ALA A 317 -13.53 3.60 4.39
N CYS A 318 -12.55 2.86 4.90
CA CYS A 318 -11.15 3.13 4.58
C CYS A 318 -10.85 2.98 3.10
N ASP A 319 -11.42 1.99 2.40
CA ASP A 319 -11.29 1.85 0.95
C ASP A 319 -11.88 3.05 0.21
N ALA A 320 -13.07 3.49 0.59
CA ALA A 320 -13.71 4.63 -0.04
C ALA A 320 -12.97 5.95 0.22
N LEU A 321 -12.60 6.21 1.48
CA LEU A 321 -11.90 7.43 1.87
C LEU A 321 -10.49 7.51 1.25
N CYS A 322 -9.73 6.41 1.28
CA CYS A 322 -8.43 6.34 0.61
C CYS A 322 -8.56 6.55 -0.90
N PHE A 323 -9.60 6.01 -1.56
CA PHE A 323 -9.85 6.23 -2.98
C PHE A 323 -10.04 7.72 -3.31
N VAL A 324 -10.96 8.39 -2.61
CA VAL A 324 -11.25 9.81 -2.85
C VAL A 324 -10.04 10.67 -2.52
N SER A 325 -9.42 10.45 -1.35
CA SER A 325 -8.24 11.22 -0.92
C SER A 325 -7.11 11.11 -1.93
N HIS A 326 -6.81 9.90 -2.41
CA HIS A 326 -5.73 9.70 -3.38
C HIS A 326 -6.01 10.38 -4.71
N ILE A 327 -7.25 10.31 -5.21
CA ILE A 327 -7.65 11.00 -6.45
C ILE A 327 -7.46 12.51 -6.34
N VAL A 328 -7.87 13.09 -5.22
CA VAL A 328 -7.75 14.54 -4.96
C VAL A 328 -6.28 14.94 -4.79
N ALA A 329 -5.55 14.26 -3.89
CA ALA A 329 -4.17 14.59 -3.54
C ALA A 329 -3.20 14.44 -4.72
N THR A 330 -3.47 13.50 -5.63
CA THR A 330 -2.62 13.27 -6.81
C THR A 330 -3.12 13.99 -8.07
N HIS A 331 -4.10 14.91 -7.92
CA HIS A 331 -4.68 15.70 -9.02
C HIS A 331 -5.15 14.84 -10.21
N MET A 332 -5.73 13.67 -9.92
CA MET A 332 -6.26 12.78 -10.96
C MET A 332 -7.57 13.30 -11.57
N VAL A 333 -8.17 14.33 -11.00
CA VAL A 333 -9.31 15.06 -11.57
C VAL A 333 -8.83 16.37 -12.19
N PRO A 334 -9.18 16.69 -13.45
CA PRO A 334 -9.98 15.90 -14.40
C PRO A 334 -9.17 14.92 -15.26
N ALA A 335 -7.87 14.76 -15.00
CA ALA A 335 -6.92 14.10 -15.91
C ALA A 335 -7.22 12.62 -16.20
N VAL A 336 -7.80 11.91 -15.24
CA VAL A 336 -8.10 10.47 -15.28
C VAL A 336 -9.56 10.22 -14.92
N TRP A 337 -10.03 10.92 -13.90
CA TRP A 337 -11.41 10.85 -13.42
C TRP A 337 -12.11 12.16 -13.69
N ARG A 338 -13.36 12.08 -14.16
CA ARG A 338 -14.23 13.24 -14.21
C ARG A 338 -14.85 13.49 -12.84
N VAL A 339 -15.18 14.75 -12.54
CA VAL A 339 -15.81 15.14 -11.27
C VAL A 339 -17.08 14.32 -11.03
N GLU A 340 -17.87 14.11 -12.08
CA GLU A 340 -19.13 13.37 -12.02
C GLU A 340 -18.92 11.88 -11.66
N GLN A 341 -17.78 11.29 -12.06
CA GLN A 341 -17.48 9.89 -11.72
C GLN A 341 -17.06 9.73 -10.26
N VAL A 342 -16.38 10.73 -9.71
CA VAL A 342 -16.03 10.75 -8.28
C VAL A 342 -17.29 10.98 -7.45
N GLN A 343 -18.18 11.88 -7.88
CA GLN A 343 -19.47 12.09 -7.23
C GLN A 343 -20.33 10.82 -7.28
N GLU A 344 -20.46 10.19 -8.45
CA GLU A 344 -21.23 8.94 -8.59
C GLU A 344 -20.69 7.83 -7.68
N PHE A 345 -19.36 7.73 -7.52
CA PHE A 345 -18.75 6.82 -6.56
C PHE A 345 -19.19 7.14 -5.13
N CYS A 346 -19.10 8.40 -4.70
CA CYS A 346 -19.53 8.84 -3.37
C CYS A 346 -21.02 8.53 -3.13
N ASP A 347 -21.90 8.83 -4.08
CA ASP A 347 -23.35 8.59 -3.97
C ASP A 347 -23.69 7.09 -3.89
N ILE A 348 -22.93 6.23 -4.58
CA ILE A 348 -23.06 4.77 -4.48
C ILE A 348 -22.62 4.31 -3.09
N THR A 349 -21.48 4.80 -2.60
CA THR A 349 -20.93 4.48 -1.29
C THR A 349 -21.86 4.93 -0.16
N GLU A 350 -22.41 6.14 -0.24
CA GLU A 350 -23.38 6.66 0.73
C GLU A 350 -24.62 5.74 0.82
N ARG A 351 -25.24 5.43 -0.33
CA ARG A 351 -26.39 4.52 -0.39
C ARG A 351 -26.07 3.14 0.19
N ARG A 352 -24.86 2.65 -0.03
CA ARG A 352 -24.39 1.37 0.50
C ARG A 352 -24.32 1.38 2.02
N PHE A 353 -23.77 2.43 2.63
CA PHE A 353 -23.73 2.56 4.09
C PHE A 353 -25.11 2.77 4.71
N ASN A 354 -25.96 3.60 4.10
CA ASN A 354 -27.36 3.75 4.51
C ASN A 354 -28.09 2.40 4.48
N ALA A 355 -27.89 1.58 3.44
CA ALA A 355 -28.51 0.27 3.33
C ALA A 355 -28.05 -0.72 4.43
N GLU A 356 -26.77 -0.67 4.82
CA GLU A 356 -26.24 -1.46 5.94
C GLU A 356 -26.88 -1.05 7.28
N ARG A 357 -26.91 0.27 7.57
CA ARG A 357 -27.62 0.80 8.75
C ARG A 357 -29.06 0.31 8.79
N ASP A 358 -29.78 0.46 7.69
CA ASP A 358 -31.20 0.10 7.63
C ASP A 358 -31.42 -1.41 7.78
N ALA A 359 -30.47 -2.25 7.33
CA ALA A 359 -30.51 -3.69 7.55
C ALA A 359 -30.36 -4.04 9.03
N ILE A 360 -29.39 -3.42 9.71
CA ILE A 360 -29.16 -3.63 11.15
C ILE A 360 -30.40 -3.22 11.96
N LEU A 361 -30.99 -2.07 11.66
CA LEU A 361 -32.19 -1.60 12.36
C LEU A 361 -33.39 -2.53 12.15
N ARG A 362 -33.56 -3.08 10.94
CA ARG A 362 -34.63 -4.04 10.67
C ARG A 362 -34.45 -5.35 11.45
N ASP A 363 -33.23 -5.85 11.53
CA ASP A 363 -32.92 -7.12 12.20
C ASP A 363 -33.01 -7.01 13.73
N ASN A 364 -32.94 -5.79 14.28
CA ASN A 364 -32.98 -5.51 15.72
C ASN A 364 -34.25 -4.79 16.17
N LEU A 365 -35.32 -4.83 15.37
CA LEU A 365 -36.61 -4.27 15.78
C LEU A 365 -37.12 -5.02 17.03
N PRO A 366 -37.45 -4.32 18.13
CA PRO A 366 -37.95 -4.99 19.32
C PRO A 366 -39.25 -5.75 19.01
N SER A 367 -39.27 -7.04 19.33
CA SER A 367 -40.42 -7.92 19.18
C SER A 367 -41.53 -7.70 20.23
N HIS A 368 -41.38 -6.70 21.10
CA HIS A 368 -42.33 -6.35 22.15
C HIS A 368 -42.59 -4.84 22.22
N PRO A 369 -43.80 -4.42 22.65
CA PRO A 369 -44.11 -3.01 22.87
C PRO A 369 -43.15 -2.41 23.91
N PRO A 370 -42.85 -1.11 23.82
CA PRO A 370 -41.77 -0.51 24.59
C PRO A 370 -42.08 -0.56 26.09
N ASP A 371 -41.25 -1.27 26.84
CA ASP A 371 -40.97 -0.92 28.23
C ASP A 371 -40.11 0.36 28.23
N SER A 372 -40.18 1.12 29.34
CA SER A 372 -39.70 2.50 29.51
C SER A 372 -38.26 2.78 29.05
N ASP A 373 -37.41 1.77 28.93
CA ASP A 373 -36.01 1.90 28.49
C ASP A 373 -35.89 2.15 26.98
N GLY A 374 -36.88 1.70 26.19
CA GLY A 374 -36.92 1.95 24.75
C GLY A 374 -37.19 3.41 24.39
N GLU A 375 -37.91 4.14 25.24
CA GLU A 375 -38.15 5.58 25.07
C GLU A 375 -36.86 6.39 25.29
N VAL A 376 -36.00 5.95 26.22
CA VAL A 376 -34.72 6.63 26.48
C VAL A 376 -33.78 6.49 25.28
N SER A 377 -33.65 5.28 24.71
CA SER A 377 -32.86 5.10 23.48
C SER A 377 -33.43 5.89 22.30
N ALA A 378 -34.75 5.90 22.13
CA ALA A 378 -35.39 6.69 21.06
C ALA A 378 -35.16 8.21 21.23
N LEU A 379 -35.13 8.69 22.47
CA LEU A 379 -34.83 10.09 22.78
C LEU A 379 -33.35 10.43 22.55
N VAL A 380 -32.43 9.53 22.85
CA VAL A 380 -31.00 9.70 22.54
C VAL A 380 -30.79 9.74 21.02
N ASP A 381 -31.40 8.82 20.27
CA ASP A 381 -31.35 8.82 18.80
C ASP A 381 -31.94 10.10 18.20
N MET A 382 -33.05 10.59 18.76
CA MET A 382 -33.67 11.84 18.33
C MET A 382 -32.79 13.06 18.65
N ALA A 383 -32.16 13.10 19.83
CA ALA A 383 -31.23 14.17 20.21
C ALA A 383 -29.97 14.17 19.32
N MET A 384 -29.45 12.99 18.98
CA MET A 384 -28.31 12.83 18.07
C MET A 384 -28.65 13.28 16.64
N ARG A 385 -29.88 13.06 16.17
CA ARG A 385 -30.35 13.61 14.88
C ARG A 385 -30.44 15.14 14.90
N ILE A 386 -31.03 15.71 15.95
CA ILE A 386 -31.20 17.18 16.08
C ILE A 386 -29.84 17.88 16.17
N SER A 387 -28.90 17.35 16.95
CA SER A 387 -27.54 17.92 17.07
C SER A 387 -26.84 17.97 15.70
N ARG A 388 -27.06 16.95 14.87
CA ARG A 388 -26.49 16.86 13.51
C ARG A 388 -27.17 17.79 12.52
N ASP A 389 -28.50 17.88 12.55
CA ASP A 389 -29.23 18.83 11.70
C ASP A 389 -28.80 20.28 11.98
N LEU A 390 -28.53 20.59 13.25
CA LEU A 390 -27.98 21.88 13.67
C LEU A 390 -26.57 22.10 13.13
N ALA A 391 -25.68 21.11 13.24
CA ALA A 391 -24.32 21.18 12.69
C ALA A 391 -24.31 21.35 11.15
N CYS A 392 -25.24 20.71 10.44
CA CYS A 392 -25.41 20.87 9.00
C CYS A 392 -26.00 22.24 8.62
N SER A 393 -26.84 22.83 9.48
CA SER A 393 -27.48 24.14 9.24
C SER A 393 -26.54 25.34 9.45
N GLU A 394 -25.42 25.16 10.14
CA GLU A 394 -24.43 26.21 10.41
C GLU A 394 -23.30 26.29 9.36
N SER A 395 -23.30 25.41 8.34
CA SER A 395 -22.35 25.53 7.23
C SER A 395 -22.70 26.77 6.39
N PRO A 396 -21.77 27.74 6.18
CA PRO A 396 -22.09 29.01 5.53
C PRO A 396 -22.26 28.82 4.02
N ALA A 397 -23.46 28.42 3.63
CA ALA A 397 -23.96 28.61 2.28
C ALA A 397 -24.07 30.13 2.01
N GLY A 398 -23.08 30.68 1.31
CA GLY A 398 -23.25 31.91 0.55
C GLY A 398 -22.25 33.03 0.85
N ARG A 399 -21.12 33.03 0.14
CA ARG A 399 -20.69 34.23 -0.59
C ARG A 399 -20.26 33.83 -2.00
N ARG A 400 -21.12 34.24 -2.94
CA ARG A 400 -21.01 34.39 -4.40
C ARG A 400 -19.67 34.09 -5.05
#